data_AF-A0AAE6B8U6-F1
#
_entry.id   AF-A0AAE6B8U6-F1
#
_cell.length_a   1.000
_cell.length_b   1.000
_cell.length_c   1.000
_cell.angle_alpha   90.00
_cell.angle_beta   90.00
_cell.angle_gamma   90.00
#
_symmetry.space_group_name_H-M   'P 1'
#
loop_
_entity.id
_entity.type
_entity.pdbx_description
1 polymer ?
#
loop_
_entity_poly.entity_id
_entity_poly.type
_entity_poly.pdbx_seq_one_letter_code
_entity_poly.pdbx_strand_id
1 'polypeptide(L)'
;MPLLSVFAVYFIVWWTVLFIVLPIGLRTQDEEGDVALGTVASAPTTFKGGRIVLWTTLISALICGLWYGGTWWFGFSLDDLPRIIPVFD
;
A
#
# COMPACT_ATOMS: atom_id res chain seq x y z
N MET A 1 10.69 5.27 -19.50
CA MET A 1 9.35 4.77 -19.11
C MET A 1 8.32 5.86 -19.39
N PRO A 2 7.18 5.57 -20.04
CA PRO A 2 6.13 6.57 -20.23
C PRO A 2 5.49 6.94 -18.87
N LEU A 3 5.12 8.22 -18.71
CA LEU A 3 4.55 8.76 -17.47
C LEU A 3 3.33 7.96 -16.98
N LEU A 4 2.48 7.52 -17.90
CA LEU A 4 1.29 6.73 -17.60
C LEU A 4 1.66 5.39 -16.96
N SER A 5 2.73 4.72 -17.41
CA SER A 5 3.18 3.46 -16.79
C SER A 5 3.72 3.68 -15.38
N VAL A 6 4.47 4.76 -15.13
CA VAL A 6 4.94 5.10 -13.78
C VAL A 6 3.76 5.36 -12.85
N PHE A 7 2.78 6.13 -13.32
CA PHE A 7 1.55 6.39 -12.58
C PHE A 7 0.75 5.10 -12.32
N ALA A 8 0.60 4.23 -13.32
CA ALA A 8 -0.13 2.97 -13.18
C ALA A 8 0.50 2.06 -12.13
N VAL A 9 1.84 1.90 -12.15
CA VAL A 9 2.56 1.12 -11.13
C VAL A 9 2.36 1.74 -9.75
N TYR A 10 2.54 3.05 -9.61
CA TYR A 10 2.31 3.74 -8.34
C TYR A 10 0.87 3.55 -7.85
N PHE A 11 -0.13 3.67 -8.72
CA PHE A 11 -1.54 3.52 -8.37
C PHE A 11 -1.87 2.11 -7.90
N ILE A 12 -1.34 1.08 -8.57
CA ILE A 12 -1.52 -0.32 -8.16
C ILE A 12 -0.90 -0.56 -6.79
N VAL A 13 0.34 -0.13 -6.58
CA VAL A 13 1.03 -0.25 -5.28
C VAL A 13 0.24 0.51 -4.20
N TRP A 14 -0.20 1.73 -4.50
CA TRP A 14 -1.01 2.55 -3.59
C TRP A 14 -2.32 1.88 -3.20
N TRP A 15 -3.01 1.26 -4.17
CA TRP A 15 -4.24 0.52 -3.93
C TRP A 15 -4.01 -0.69 -3.01
N THR A 16 -2.94 -1.46 -3.24
CA THR A 16 -2.57 -2.58 -2.36
C THR A 16 -2.25 -2.10 -0.94
N VAL A 17 -1.45 -1.04 -0.80
CA VAL A 17 -1.09 -0.48 0.51
C VAL A 17 -2.32 0.05 1.24
N LEU A 18 -3.31 0.62 0.54
CA LEU A 18 -4.55 1.09 1.16
C LEU A 18 -5.24 0.00 1.97
N PHE A 19 -5.36 -1.21 1.40
CA PHE A 19 -5.96 -2.35 2.10
C PHE A 19 -5.10 -2.88 3.24
N ILE A 20 -3.77 -2.77 3.13
CA ILE A 20 -2.84 -3.13 4.22
C ILE A 20 -2.99 -2.17 5.40
N VAL A 21 -3.16 -0.87 5.14
CA VAL A 21 -3.24 0.17 6.17
C VAL A 21 -4.63 0.25 6.82
N LEU A 22 -5.70 -0.08 6.10
CA LEU A 22 -7.08 0.03 6.57
C LEU A 22 -7.38 -0.65 7.93
N PRO A 23 -6.93 -1.89 8.22
CA PRO A 23 -7.16 -2.51 9.53
C PRO A 23 -6.30 -1.90 10.64
N ILE A 24 -5.26 -1.13 10.31
CA ILE A 24 -4.33 -0.58 11.30
C ILE A 24 -4.99 0.58 12.04
N GLY A 25 -5.17 0.41 13.35
CA GLY A 25 -5.78 1.43 14.20
C GLY A 25 -7.31 1.47 14.15
N LEU A 26 -7.94 0.40 13.67
CA LEU A 26 -9.36 0.16 13.88
C LEU A 26 -9.61 -0.07 15.38
N ARG A 27 -10.53 0.70 15.96
CA ARG A 27 -11.09 0.45 17.29
C ARG A 27 -12.60 0.34 17.18
N THR A 28 -13.16 -0.71 17.79
CA THR A 28 -14.60 -0.97 17.78
C THR A 28 -15.28 -0.32 18.98
N GLN A 29 -16.59 -0.12 18.90
CA GLN A 29 -17.37 0.42 20.03
C GLN A 29 -17.32 -0.50 21.26
N ASP A 30 -17.25 -1.83 21.05
CA ASP A 30 -17.07 -2.80 22.13
C ASP A 30 -15.77 -2.58 22.92
N GLU A 31 -14.67 -2.26 22.24
CA GLU A 31 -13.36 -1.97 22.85
C GLU A 31 -13.33 -0.65 23.64
N GLU A 32 -14.27 0.27 23.39
CA GLU A 32 -14.38 1.54 24.11
C GLU A 32 -15.46 1.51 25.21
N GLY A 33 -16.22 0.42 25.31
CA GLY A 33 -17.23 0.21 26.36
C GLY A 33 -18.48 1.10 26.20
N ASP A 34 -18.62 1.78 25.07
CA ASP A 34 -19.74 2.68 24.76
C ASP A 34 -20.34 2.30 23.40
N VAL A 35 -21.34 1.41 23.45
CA VAL A 35 -22.06 0.94 22.25
C VAL A 35 -23.33 1.77 22.08
N ALA A 36 -23.39 2.56 21.00
CA ALA A 36 -24.54 3.38 20.69
C ALA A 36 -25.77 2.50 20.35
N LEU A 37 -26.92 2.82 20.94
CA LEU A 37 -28.20 2.13 20.70
C LEU A 37 -28.51 2.08 19.19
N GLY A 38 -28.78 0.87 18.67
CA GLY A 38 -29.08 0.64 17.26
C GLY A 38 -27.86 0.46 16.35
N THR A 39 -26.65 0.49 16.90
CA THR A 39 -25.42 0.10 16.19
C THR A 39 -24.94 -1.28 16.63
N VAL A 40 -24.12 -1.94 15.81
CA VAL A 40 -23.49 -3.22 16.17
C VAL A 40 -22.23 -2.96 16.99
N ALA A 41 -21.94 -3.79 17.99
CA ALA A 41 -20.77 -3.63 18.86
C ALA A 41 -19.42 -3.64 18.08
N SER A 42 -19.39 -4.32 16.92
CA SER A 42 -18.24 -4.35 16.01
C SER A 42 -18.07 -3.11 15.14
N ALA A 43 -19.00 -2.13 15.21
CA ALA A 43 -18.91 -0.91 14.41
C ALA A 43 -17.67 -0.11 14.84
N PRO A 44 -16.96 0.54 13.89
CA PRO A 44 -15.87 1.44 14.24
C PRO A 44 -16.40 2.65 15.03
N THR A 45 -15.72 3.04 16.10
CA THR A 45 -16.14 4.24 16.85
C THR A 45 -15.81 5.53 16.10
N THR A 46 -14.62 5.62 15.50
CA THR A 46 -14.21 6.79 14.70
C THR A 46 -13.42 6.37 13.46
N PHE A 47 -13.87 6.82 12.29
CA PHE A 47 -13.16 6.56 11.04
C PHE A 47 -12.18 7.70 10.72
N LYS A 48 -10.87 7.43 10.76
CA LYS A 48 -9.79 8.41 10.50
C LYS A 48 -9.31 8.36 9.04
N GLY A 49 -10.21 8.53 8.09
CA GLY A 49 -9.94 8.39 6.65
C GLY A 49 -8.75 9.21 6.12
N GLY A 50 -8.63 10.48 6.55
CA GLY A 50 -7.51 11.33 6.13
C GLY A 50 -6.13 10.82 6.56
N ARG A 51 -6.04 10.25 7.77
CA ARG A 51 -4.80 9.64 8.28
C ARG A 51 -4.44 8.39 7.48
N ILE A 52 -5.44 7.57 7.13
CA ILE A 52 -5.26 6.37 6.30
C ILE A 52 -4.68 6.77 4.94
N VAL A 53 -5.29 7.72 4.23
CA VAL A 53 -4.82 8.19 2.93
C VAL A 53 -3.40 8.75 2.99
N LEU A 54 -3.06 9.51 4.04
CA LEU A 54 -1.71 10.04 4.24
C LEU A 54 -0.68 8.91 4.39
N TRP A 55 -0.94 7.94 5.27
CA TRP A 55 -0.03 6.81 5.48
C TRP A 55 0.11 5.95 4.23
N THR A 56 -1.00 5.66 3.54
CA THR A 56 -0.99 4.93 2.27
C THR A 56 -0.11 5.62 1.25
N THR A 57 -0.24 6.95 1.11
CA THR A 57 0.56 7.74 0.17
C THR A 57 2.04 7.71 0.52
N LEU A 58 2.39 7.92 1.80
CA LEU A 58 3.78 7.91 2.26
C LEU A 58 4.45 6.55 2.06
N ILE A 59 3.78 5.46 2.45
CA ILE A 59 4.31 4.09 2.33
C ILE A 59 4.49 3.73 0.85
N SER A 60 3.50 4.05 0.01
CA SER A 60 3.56 3.73 -1.42
C SER A 60 4.63 4.54 -2.14
N ALA A 61 4.76 5.82 -1.80
CA ALA A 61 5.82 6.68 -2.32
C ALA A 61 7.21 6.16 -1.92
N LEU A 62 7.35 5.67 -0.68
CA LEU A 62 8.59 5.05 -0.21
C LEU A 62 8.91 3.78 -1.02
N ILE A 63 7.94 2.87 -1.19
CA ILE A 63 8.14 1.61 -1.93
C ILE A 63 8.53 1.89 -3.39
N CYS A 64 7.75 2.72 -4.09
CA CYS A 64 8.06 3.07 -5.47
C CYS A 64 9.37 3.86 -5.58
N GLY A 65 9.64 4.78 -4.65
CA GLY A 65 10.87 5.56 -4.62
C GLY A 65 12.11 4.69 -4.43
N LEU A 66 12.05 3.69 -3.54
CA LEU A 66 13.12 2.72 -3.34
C LEU A 66 13.32 1.83 -4.58
N TRP A 67 12.24 1.37 -5.21
CA TRP A 67 12.32 0.58 -6.44
C TRP A 67 12.97 1.37 -7.58
N TYR A 68 12.43 2.54 -7.93
CA TYR A 68 12.96 3.35 -9.02
C TYR A 68 14.36 3.90 -8.71
N GLY A 69 14.61 4.30 -7.46
CA GLY A 69 15.94 4.73 -7.02
C GLY A 69 16.98 3.61 -7.07
N GLY A 70 16.58 2.39 -6.67
CA GLY A 70 17.40 1.18 -6.77
C GLY A 70 17.80 0.89 -8.22
N THR A 71 16.83 0.88 -9.13
CA THR A 71 17.10 0.65 -10.56
C THR A 71 17.95 1.75 -11.18
N TRP A 72 17.72 3.03 -10.83
CA TRP A 72 18.46 4.15 -11.43
C TRP A 72 19.89 4.29 -10.92
N TRP A 73 20.11 4.08 -9.62
CA TRP A 73 21.43 4.31 -9.02
C TRP A 73 22.29 3.05 -8.99
N PHE A 74 21.68 1.90 -8.68
CA PHE A 74 22.40 0.64 -8.49
C PHE A 74 22.32 -0.28 -9.70
N GLY A 75 21.55 0.09 -10.73
CA GLY A 75 21.40 -0.70 -11.95
C GLY A 75 20.61 -2.00 -11.78
N PHE A 76 20.03 -2.24 -10.59
CA PHE A 76 19.23 -3.42 -10.32
C PHE A 76 18.04 -3.50 -11.27
N SER A 77 18.10 -4.46 -12.19
CA SER A 77 17.02 -4.83 -13.11
C SER A 77 16.54 -6.24 -12.84
N LEU A 78 15.34 -6.57 -13.33
CA LEU A 78 14.87 -7.95 -13.35
C LEU A 78 15.78 -8.87 -14.18
N ASP A 79 16.62 -8.29 -15.04
CA ASP A 79 17.61 -8.99 -15.86
C ASP A 79 18.81 -9.51 -15.05
N ASP A 80 19.05 -8.99 -13.84
CA ASP A 80 20.13 -9.44 -12.96
C ASP A 80 19.78 -10.73 -12.21
N LEU A 81 18.51 -11.16 -12.27
CA LEU A 81 18.10 -12.42 -11.67
C LEU A 81 18.70 -13.60 -12.45
N PRO A 82 19.21 -14.65 -11.76
CA PRO A 82 19.70 -15.83 -12.42
C PRO A 82 18.58 -16.42 -13.26
N ARG A 83 18.81 -16.50 -14.57
CA ARG A 83 17.81 -16.94 -15.54
C ARG A 83 17.61 -18.45 -15.37
N ILE A 84 16.50 -18.84 -14.75
CA ILE A 84 16.16 -20.26 -14.45
C ILE A 84 15.63 -20.98 -15.70
N ILE A 85 15.06 -20.23 -16.66
CA ILE A 85 14.48 -20.79 -17.88
C ILE A 85 15.47 -20.76 -19.06
N PRO A 86 15.62 -21.86 -19.81
CA PRO A 86 16.40 -21.87 -21.04
C PRO A 86 15.71 -21.00 -22.10
N VAL A 87 16.52 -20.25 -22.84
CA VAL A 87 16.07 -19.43 -23.97
C VAL A 87 16.13 -20.30 -25.21
N PHE A 88 15.05 -20.30 -26.00
CA PHE A 88 15.04 -20.92 -27.32
C PHE A 88 15.09 -19.77 -28.32
N ASP A 89 16.27 -19.52 -28.88
CA ASP A 89 16.45 -18.62 -30.02
C ASP A 89 15.89 -19.26 -31.30
#